data_AF-A0A7C5H8K8-F1
#
_entry.id   AF-A0A7C5H8K8-F1
#
_cell.length_a   1.000
_cell.length_b   1.000
_cell.length_c   1.000
_cell.angle_alpha   90.00
_cell.angle_beta   90.00
_cell.angle_gamma   90.00
#
_symmetry.space_group_name_H-M   'P 1'
#
loop_
_entity.id
_entity.type
_entity.pdbx_description
1 polymer ?
#
loop_
_entity_poly.entity_id
_entity_poly.type
_entity_poly.pdbx_seq_one_letter_code
_entity_poly.pdbx_strand_id
1 'polypeptide(L)'
;MRSLPVFLLFMVVLGGCGLQKEKKLDANDLHFAEFYGDYLARSGVAPKGKAVPYTDLTPAELDTLFARHGLNQKIFDAKLKAYSQDPQLWRAVLEHVQKELHHQQ
;
A
#
# COMPACT_ATOMS: atom_id res chain seq x y z
N MET A 1 -27.14 -43.38 -16.54
CA MET A 1 -26.71 -42.23 -15.72
C MET A 1 -25.91 -41.29 -16.62
N ARG A 2 -26.51 -40.15 -17.03
CA ARG A 2 -25.87 -39.15 -17.91
C ARG A 2 -25.21 -38.10 -17.00
N SER A 3 -23.90 -38.19 -16.82
CA SER A 3 -23.09 -37.15 -16.18
C SER A 3 -22.93 -35.98 -17.16
N LEU A 4 -23.82 -34.98 -17.05
CA LEU A 4 -23.61 -33.68 -17.69
C LEU A 4 -22.43 -32.96 -16.98
N PRO A 5 -21.51 -32.33 -17.72
CA PRO A 5 -20.24 -31.91 -17.16
C PRO A 5 -20.40 -30.64 -16.33
N VAL A 6 -19.92 -30.71 -15.08
CA VAL A 6 -19.77 -29.64 -14.07
C VAL A 6 -18.74 -28.56 -14.52
N PHE A 7 -18.39 -28.50 -15.80
CA PHE A 7 -17.31 -27.66 -16.33
C PHE A 7 -17.72 -26.23 -16.66
N LEU A 8 -19.00 -25.89 -16.64
CA LEU A 8 -19.47 -24.54 -16.99
C LEU A 8 -19.37 -23.51 -15.84
N LEU A 9 -19.08 -23.94 -14.61
CA LEU A 9 -19.04 -23.03 -13.46
C LEU A 9 -17.67 -22.37 -13.21
N PHE A 10 -16.58 -22.82 -13.87
CA PHE A 10 -15.22 -22.36 -13.57
C PHE A 10 -14.73 -21.17 -14.42
N MET A 11 -15.48 -20.78 -15.45
CA MET A 11 -15.07 -19.69 -16.38
C MET A 11 -15.32 -18.27 -15.83
N VAL A 12 -16.10 -18.10 -14.75
CA VAL A 12 -16.49 -16.76 -14.25
C VAL A 12 -15.43 -16.12 -13.34
N VAL A 13 -14.42 -16.89 -12.87
CA VAL A 13 -13.42 -16.38 -11.91
C VAL A 13 -12.20 -15.73 -12.59
N LEU A 14 -12.06 -15.82 -13.92
CA LEU A 14 -10.89 -15.29 -14.65
C LEU A 14 -11.09 -13.87 -15.22
N GLY A 15 -12.27 -13.27 -15.07
CA GLY A 15 -12.60 -11.94 -15.62
C GLY A 15 -12.11 -10.73 -14.82
N GLY A 16 -11.22 -10.91 -13.85
CA GLY A 16 -10.85 -9.89 -12.86
C GLY A 16 -9.50 -9.20 -13.04
N CYS A 17 -8.76 -9.42 -14.13
CA CYS A 17 -7.62 -8.56 -14.48
C CYS A 17 -8.10 -7.43 -15.41
N GLY A 18 -9.01 -6.60 -14.90
CA GLY A 18 -9.33 -5.35 -15.57
C GLY A 18 -8.08 -4.49 -15.60
N LEU A 19 -7.63 -4.13 -16.81
CA LEU A 19 -6.60 -3.13 -17.03
C LEU A 19 -7.11 -1.80 -16.44
N GLN A 20 -6.84 -1.61 -15.16
CA GLN A 20 -7.43 -0.56 -14.36
C GLN A 20 -6.55 0.67 -14.52
N LYS A 21 -7.13 1.76 -15.01
CA LYS A 21 -6.41 3.03 -15.17
C LYS A 21 -5.73 3.38 -13.85
N GLU A 22 -4.40 3.56 -13.88
CA GLU A 22 -3.66 4.02 -12.71
C GLU A 22 -4.29 5.32 -12.23
N LYS A 23 -4.75 5.32 -10.98
CA LYS A 23 -5.29 6.54 -10.38
C LYS A 23 -4.12 7.48 -10.13
N LYS A 24 -4.21 8.70 -10.63
CA LYS A 24 -3.16 9.69 -10.46
C LYS A 24 -3.06 10.09 -8.98
N LEU A 25 -1.89 9.85 -8.39
CA LEU A 25 -1.55 10.28 -7.04
C LEU A 25 -1.26 11.79 -7.04
N ASP A 26 -1.75 12.50 -6.02
CA ASP A 26 -1.36 13.89 -5.77
C ASP A 26 -0.08 13.96 -4.90
N ALA A 27 0.45 15.16 -4.68
CA ALA A 27 1.68 15.35 -3.91
C ALA A 27 1.57 14.81 -2.47
N ASN A 28 0.42 14.95 -1.83
CA ASN A 28 0.22 14.44 -0.48
C ASN A 28 0.09 12.92 -0.46
N ASP A 29 -0.43 12.30 -1.53
CA ASP A 29 -0.42 10.85 -1.69
C ASP A 29 1.00 10.30 -1.85
N LEU A 30 1.85 11.01 -2.59
CA LEU A 30 3.26 10.64 -2.75
C LEU A 30 4.01 10.74 -1.42
N HIS A 31 3.87 11.86 -0.70
CA HIS A 31 4.45 11.99 0.64
C HIS A 31 3.95 10.94 1.63
N PHE A 32 2.65 10.59 1.55
CA PHE A 32 2.11 9.48 2.33
C PHE A 32 2.78 8.15 1.96
N ALA A 33 2.95 7.87 0.67
CA ALA A 33 3.58 6.65 0.19
C ALA A 33 5.04 6.54 0.66
N GLU A 34 5.80 7.62 0.56
CA GLU A 34 7.19 7.71 1.04
C GLU A 34 7.26 7.48 2.57
N PHE A 35 6.39 8.15 3.33
CA PHE A 35 6.26 7.95 4.78
C PHE A 35 5.94 6.49 5.12
N TYR A 36 4.97 5.90 4.43
CA TYR A 36 4.51 4.54 4.71
C TYR A 36 5.58 3.50 4.35
N GLY A 37 6.33 3.73 3.26
CA GLY A 37 7.50 2.93 2.90
C GLY A 37 8.57 2.93 4.00
N ASP A 38 8.98 4.11 4.46
CA ASP A 38 9.95 4.23 5.56
C ASP A 38 9.43 3.59 6.87
N TYR A 39 8.14 3.76 7.18
CA TYR A 39 7.50 3.12 8.33
C TYR A 39 7.56 1.59 8.24
N LEU A 40 7.24 1.02 7.07
CA LEU A 40 7.31 -0.43 6.84
C LEU A 40 8.74 -0.96 6.97
N ALA A 41 9.72 -0.27 6.38
CA ALA A 41 11.13 -0.64 6.49
C ALA A 41 11.62 -0.65 7.95
N ARG A 42 11.22 0.33 8.76
CA ARG A 42 11.59 0.43 10.19
C ARG A 42 10.86 -0.57 11.08
N SER A 43 9.62 -0.91 10.75
CA SER A 43 8.82 -1.91 11.47
C SER A 43 9.23 -3.36 11.15
N GLY A 44 10.31 -3.56 10.39
CA GLY A 44 10.85 -4.88 10.08
C GLY A 44 10.20 -5.58 8.88
N VAL A 45 9.35 -4.87 8.12
CA VAL A 45 8.80 -5.36 6.87
C VAL A 45 9.84 -5.18 5.77
N ALA A 46 10.65 -6.21 5.54
CA ALA A 46 11.57 -6.27 4.41
C ALA A 46 11.01 -7.17 3.29
N PRO A 47 11.31 -6.88 2.01
CA PRO A 47 11.05 -7.81 0.92
C PRO A 47 11.77 -9.13 1.17
N LYS A 48 11.04 -10.24 1.01
CA LYS A 48 11.48 -11.66 1.03
C LYS A 48 12.86 -11.94 1.68
N GLY A 49 12.85 -12.38 2.93
CA GLY A 49 13.90 -13.25 3.49
C GLY A 49 14.86 -12.62 4.50
N LYS A 50 14.69 -11.34 4.86
CA LYS A 50 15.47 -10.71 5.94
C LYS A 50 14.53 -10.07 6.96
N ALA A 51 14.13 -10.83 7.99
CA ALA A 51 13.46 -10.23 9.13
C ALA A 51 14.45 -9.26 9.81
N VAL A 52 14.19 -7.96 9.70
CA VAL A 52 14.93 -6.95 10.47
C VAL A 52 14.31 -6.93 11.88
N PRO A 53 15.11 -6.79 12.96
CA PRO A 53 14.57 -6.71 14.31
C PRO A 53 13.49 -5.63 14.40
N TYR A 54 12.30 -6.04 14.79
CA TYR A 54 11.18 -5.15 15.07
C TYR A 54 11.59 -4.14 16.14
N THR A 55 11.53 -2.86 15.80
CA THR A 55 11.72 -1.77 16.76
C THR A 55 10.41 -0.99 16.80
N ASP A 56 9.76 -0.98 17.97
CA ASP A 56 8.62 -0.09 18.20
C ASP A 56 9.08 1.35 17.96
N LEU A 57 8.37 2.07 17.08
CA LEU A 57 8.61 3.50 16.93
C LEU A 57 8.07 4.22 18.17
N THR A 58 8.95 4.92 18.86
CA THR A 58 8.52 5.86 19.90
C THR A 58 7.73 7.01 19.27
N PRO A 59 6.85 7.69 20.03
CA PRO A 59 6.11 8.84 19.53
C PRO A 59 7.03 9.92 18.91
N ALA A 60 8.20 10.16 19.52
CA ALA A 60 9.17 11.14 19.01
C ALA A 60 9.79 10.72 17.65
N GLU A 61 10.03 9.43 17.45
CA GLU A 61 10.52 8.91 16.17
C GLU A 61 9.45 8.97 15.08
N LEU A 62 8.19 8.76 15.46
CA LEU A 62 7.05 8.91 14.56
C LEU A 62 6.87 10.37 14.14
N ASP A 63 6.96 11.33 15.08
CA ASP A 63 6.92 12.77 14.78
C ASP A 63 8.06 13.19 13.85
N THR A 64 9.26 12.65 14.08
CA THR A 64 10.42 12.86 13.20
C THR A 64 10.16 12.31 11.80
N LEU A 65 9.50 11.16 11.70
CA LEU A 65 9.15 10.55 10.42
C LEU A 65 8.09 11.36 9.67
N PHE A 66 7.08 11.87 10.37
CA PHE A 66 6.11 12.82 9.82
C PHE A 66 6.80 14.07 9.26
N ALA A 67 7.68 14.69 10.05
CA ALA A 67 8.40 15.90 9.65
C ALA A 67 9.30 15.68 8.43
N ARG A 68 10.00 14.53 8.36
CA ARG A 68 10.86 14.16 7.22
C ARG A 68 10.10 14.15 5.90
N HIS A 69 8.87 13.65 5.91
CA HIS A 69 8.03 13.48 4.72
C HIS A 69 7.09 14.67 4.50
N GLY A 70 7.27 15.79 5.22
CA GLY A 70 6.44 16.98 5.07
C GLY A 70 4.96 16.76 5.41
N LEU A 71 4.64 15.66 6.11
CA LEU A 71 3.28 15.33 6.51
C LEU A 71 3.00 15.95 7.88
N ASN A 72 1.87 16.63 7.98
CA ASN A 72 1.27 16.93 9.27
C ASN A 72 0.08 15.99 9.54
N GLN A 73 -0.28 15.87 10.81
CA GLN A 73 -1.34 14.97 11.26
C GLN A 73 -2.68 15.22 10.54
N LYS A 74 -3.05 16.48 10.30
CA LYS A 74 -4.30 16.82 9.59
C LYS A 74 -4.33 16.27 8.17
N ILE A 75 -3.23 16.37 7.42
CA ILE A 75 -3.12 15.83 6.06
C ILE A 75 -3.17 14.30 6.10
N PHE A 76 -2.43 13.70 7.04
CA PHE A 76 -2.39 12.25 7.21
C PHE A 76 -3.79 11.66 7.49
N ASP A 77 -4.52 12.24 8.45
CA ASP A 77 -5.87 11.80 8.79
C ASP A 77 -6.85 11.97 7.62
N ALA A 78 -6.72 13.08 6.89
CA ALA A 78 -7.53 13.33 5.70
C ALA A 78 -7.25 12.30 4.59
N LYS A 79 -5.99 11.92 4.41
CA LYS A 79 -5.59 10.88 3.44
C LYS A 79 -6.05 9.49 3.86
N LEU A 80 -5.88 9.12 5.12
CA LEU A 80 -6.44 7.87 5.65
C LEU A 80 -7.94 7.77 5.42
N LYS A 81 -8.69 8.85 5.70
CA LYS A 81 -10.12 8.91 5.42
C LYS A 81 -10.40 8.72 3.93
N ALA A 82 -9.69 9.43 3.04
CA ALA A 82 -9.85 9.28 1.60
C ALA A 82 -9.59 7.85 1.12
N TYR A 83 -8.54 7.19 1.63
CA TYR A 83 -8.18 5.82 1.27
C TYR A 83 -9.23 4.80 1.73
N SER A 84 -9.81 4.99 2.92
CA SER A 84 -10.91 4.14 3.40
C SER A 84 -12.17 4.26 2.54
N GLN A 85 -12.38 5.41 1.90
CA GLN A 85 -13.55 5.68 1.05
C GLN A 85 -13.31 5.29 -0.41
N ASP A 86 -12.05 5.20 -0.84
CA ASP A 86 -11.67 4.84 -2.20
C ASP A 86 -10.56 3.77 -2.23
N PRO A 87 -10.94 2.49 -2.31
CA PRO A 87 -9.99 1.38 -2.38
C PRO A 87 -9.06 1.42 -3.60
N GLN A 88 -9.46 2.07 -4.69
CA GLN A 88 -8.60 2.18 -5.88
C GLN A 88 -7.47 3.17 -5.65
N LEU A 89 -7.75 4.27 -4.94
CA LEU A 89 -6.73 5.21 -4.50
C LEU A 89 -5.74 4.55 -3.54
N TRP A 90 -6.26 3.78 -2.57
CA TRP A 90 -5.40 3.04 -1.64
C TRP A 90 -4.48 2.07 -2.37
N ARG A 91 -5.01 1.33 -3.35
CA ARG A 91 -4.18 0.41 -4.13
C ARG A 91 -3.08 1.13 -4.91
N ALA A 92 -3.39 2.28 -5.53
CA ALA A 92 -2.39 3.07 -6.24
C ALA A 92 -1.26 3.56 -5.31
N VAL A 93 -1.59 3.95 -4.07
CA VAL A 93 -0.59 4.30 -3.04
C VAL A 93 0.26 3.09 -2.69
N LEU A 94 -0.35 1.92 -2.45
CA LEU A 94 0.40 0.69 -2.14
C LEU A 94 1.31 0.22 -3.27
N GLU A 95 0.86 0.35 -4.52
CA GLU A 95 1.69 0.06 -5.69
C GLU A 95 2.92 0.98 -5.76
N HIS A 96 2.75 2.25 -5.37
CA HIS A 96 3.88 3.19 -5.25
C HIS A 96 4.83 2.81 -4.12
N VAL A 97 4.30 2.54 -2.91
CA VAL A 97 5.08 2.06 -1.75
C VAL A 97 5.89 0.82 -2.12
N GLN A 98 5.28 -0.14 -2.82
CA GLN A 98 5.96 -1.33 -3.27
C GLN A 98 7.11 -1.01 -4.23
N LYS A 99 6.91 -0.11 -5.20
CA LYS A 99 7.98 0.31 -6.13
C LYS A 99 9.17 0.91 -5.37
N GLU A 100 8.91 1.80 -4.41
CA GLU A 100 9.95 2.44 -3.60
C GLU A 100 10.74 1.42 -2.74
N LEU A 101 10.04 0.48 -2.09
CA LEU A 101 10.68 -0.56 -1.28
C LEU A 101 11.60 -1.49 -2.10
N HIS A 102 11.32 -1.68 -3.40
CA HIS A 102 12.22 -2.44 -4.27
C HIS A 102 13.39 -1.59 -4.81
N HIS A 103 13.25 -0.26 -4.86
CA HIS A 103 14.29 0.65 -5.34
C HIS A 103 15.33 0.99 -4.27
N GLN A 104 14.96 0.93 -3.00
CA GLN A 104 15.87 1.18 -1.87
C GLN A 104 16.77 -0.02 -1.49
N GLN A 105 16.83 -1.06 -2.35
CA GLN A 105 17.72 -2.23 -2.22
C GLN A 105 18.89 -2.17 -3.20
#